data_AF-A0A357B4P2-F1
#
_entry.id   AF-A0A357B4P2-F1
#
_cell.length_a   1.000
_cell.length_b   1.000
_cell.length_c   1.000
_cell.angle_alpha   90.00
_cell.angle_beta   90.00
_cell.angle_gamma   90.00
#
_symmetry.space_group_name_H-M   'P 1'
#
loop_
_entity.id
_entity.type
_entity.pdbx_description
1 polymer ?
#
loop_
_entity_poly.entity_id
_entity_poly.type
_entity_poly.pdbx_seq_one_letter_code
_entity_poly.pdbx_strand_id
1 'polypeptide(L)'
;MNASHVIKTPHLPKGKVTRILIGERYRSRLEAPLKCRGIEVLWIPDNPDVDPRLGGHADLSVIHMGDNLLVAERYTFVNLLTIEGLEIKLAAAAQGAEYPADSGLNGCILDDALIHNPLYTDRAV
;
A
#
# COMPACT_ATOMS: atom_id res chain seq x y z
N MET A 1 6.98 -8.18 -35.36
CA MET A 1 6.15 -7.64 -34.26
C MET A 1 6.53 -6.18 -34.09
N ASN A 2 5.58 -5.24 -34.23
CA ASN A 2 5.86 -3.81 -34.09
C ASN A 2 6.11 -3.46 -32.61
N ALA A 3 7.23 -2.80 -32.31
CA ALA A 3 7.62 -2.39 -30.97
C ALA A 3 6.74 -1.28 -30.35
N SER A 4 5.66 -0.88 -31.03
CA SER A 4 4.74 0.21 -30.65
C SER A 4 3.81 -0.13 -29.48
N HIS A 5 3.78 -1.38 -29.00
CA HIS A 5 2.96 -1.81 -27.85
C HIS A 5 3.79 -2.15 -26.61
N VAL A 6 5.10 -1.88 -26.63
CA VAL A 6 5.98 -2.15 -25.48
C VAL A 6 5.95 -0.96 -24.54
N ILE A 7 5.32 -1.14 -23.38
CA ILE A 7 5.40 -0.19 -22.27
C ILE A 7 6.87 -0.13 -21.83
N LYS A 8 7.54 0.99 -22.10
CA LYS A 8 8.98 1.15 -21.78
C LYS A 8 9.23 1.31 -20.28
N THR A 9 8.26 1.88 -19.56
CA THR A 9 8.34 2.13 -18.12
C THR A 9 6.95 1.94 -17.52
N PRO A 10 6.57 0.71 -17.13
CA PRO A 10 5.24 0.48 -16.57
C PRO A 10 5.12 1.19 -15.22
N HIS A 11 4.35 2.29 -15.19
CA HIS A 11 3.88 3.04 -14.02
C HIS A 11 4.89 3.15 -12.86
N LEU A 12 6.17 3.39 -13.20
CA LEU A 12 7.19 3.64 -12.20
C LEU A 12 7.05 5.08 -11.68
N PRO A 13 7.38 5.32 -10.40
CA PRO A 13 7.45 6.67 -9.85
C PRO A 13 8.27 7.59 -10.77
N LYS A 14 7.79 8.84 -10.94
CA LYS A 14 8.42 9.85 -11.83
C LYS A 14 9.85 10.23 -11.41
N GLY A 15 10.31 9.79 -10.23
CA GLY A 15 11.64 10.05 -9.70
C GLY A 15 12.20 8.86 -8.92
N LYS A 16 13.40 9.05 -8.36
CA LYS A 16 14.02 8.05 -7.50
C LYS A 16 13.16 7.83 -6.26
N VAL A 17 12.74 6.60 -6.03
CA VAL A 17 12.08 6.20 -4.78
C VAL A 17 13.08 6.30 -3.64
N THR A 18 12.78 7.15 -2.66
CA THR A 18 13.58 7.34 -1.45
C THR A 18 12.91 6.79 -0.20
N ARG A 19 11.60 6.52 -0.25
CA ARG A 19 10.82 6.00 0.86
C ARG A 19 9.76 5.02 0.39
N ILE A 20 9.54 3.95 1.14
CA ILE A 20 8.53 2.93 0.85
C ILE A 20 7.82 2.43 2.10
N LEU A 21 6.63 1.87 1.90
CA LEU A 21 5.81 1.19 2.88
C LEU A 21 5.92 -0.33 2.65
N ILE A 22 6.36 -1.09 3.65
CA ILE A 22 6.53 -2.55 3.54
C ILE A 22 6.13 -3.22 4.86
N GLY A 23 5.51 -4.42 4.77
CA GLY A 23 5.23 -5.27 5.92
C GLY A 23 6.47 -5.56 6.79
N GLU A 24 6.38 -5.28 8.08
CA GLU A 24 7.44 -5.45 9.08
C GLU A 24 7.96 -6.89 9.13
N ARG A 25 7.11 -7.89 8.87
CA ARG A 25 7.53 -9.30 8.81
C ARG A 25 8.68 -9.56 7.82
N TYR A 26 8.84 -8.70 6.81
CA TYR A 26 9.91 -8.84 5.81
C TYR A 26 11.20 -8.10 6.19
N ARG A 27 11.20 -7.36 7.31
CA ARG A 27 12.30 -6.49 7.74
C ARG A 27 13.64 -7.19 7.81
N SER A 28 13.69 -8.38 8.40
CA SER A 28 14.93 -9.16 8.57
C SER A 28 15.63 -9.49 7.24
N ARG A 29 14.89 -9.51 6.13
CA ARG A 29 15.41 -9.79 4.79
C ARG A 29 15.64 -8.52 3.96
N LEU A 30 14.84 -7.49 4.20
CA LEU A 30 14.76 -6.33 3.31
C LEU A 30 15.45 -5.07 3.85
N GLU A 31 15.64 -4.92 5.17
CA GLU A 31 16.18 -3.69 5.75
C GLU A 31 17.58 -3.35 5.22
N ALA A 32 18.52 -4.30 5.29
CA ALA A 32 19.88 -4.10 4.81
C ALA A 32 19.95 -3.75 3.30
N PRO A 33 19.37 -4.54 2.37
CA PRO A 33 19.46 -4.22 0.94
C PRO A 33 18.72 -2.93 0.54
N LEU A 34 17.66 -2.53 1.26
CA LEU A 34 16.96 -1.26 1.02
C LEU A 34 17.78 -0.08 1.53
N LYS A 35 18.36 -0.19 2.72
CA LYS A 35 19.27 0.82 3.29
C LYS A 35 20.49 1.05 2.41
N CYS A 36 21.10 -0.01 1.87
CA CYS A 36 22.22 0.12 0.91
C CYS A 36 21.86 0.88 -0.37
N ARG A 37 20.57 0.96 -0.73
CA ARG A 37 20.07 1.74 -1.88
C ARG A 37 19.67 3.17 -1.51
N GLY A 38 19.79 3.55 -0.24
CA GLY A 38 19.33 4.83 0.29
C GLY A 38 17.80 4.93 0.30
N ILE A 39 17.11 3.81 0.50
CA ILE A 39 15.65 3.76 0.63
C ILE A 39 15.31 3.65 2.12
N GLU A 40 14.57 4.63 2.61
CA GLU A 40 13.95 4.62 3.93
C GLU A 40 12.70 3.73 3.90
N VAL A 41 12.48 2.96 4.96
CA VAL A 41 11.35 2.02 5.03
C VAL A 41 10.48 2.37 6.21
N LEU A 42 9.18 2.51 5.93
CA LEU A 42 8.12 2.58 6.92
C LEU A 42 7.57 1.17 7.10
N TRP A 43 7.91 0.56 8.22
CA TRP A 43 7.53 -0.81 8.52
C TRP A 43 6.08 -0.88 9.02
N ILE A 44 5.26 -1.62 8.29
CA ILE A 44 3.85 -1.81 8.55
C ILE A 44 3.69 -3.09 9.38
N PRO A 45 3.25 -3.04 10.65
CA PRO A 45 2.96 -4.26 11.41
C PRO A 45 1.89 -5.09 10.71
N ASP A 46 1.88 -6.39 10.98
CA ASP A 46 0.91 -7.29 10.37
C ASP A 46 -0.54 -6.85 10.63
N ASN A 47 -1.40 -7.10 9.64
CA ASN A 47 -2.86 -7.00 9.75
C ASN A 47 -3.43 -8.26 10.41
N PRO A 48 -3.96 -8.17 11.64
CA PRO A 48 -4.50 -9.32 12.36
C PRO A 48 -5.91 -9.70 11.91
N ASP A 49 -6.58 -8.84 11.14
CA ASP A 49 -7.99 -9.02 10.76
C ASP A 49 -8.13 -9.84 9.46
N VAL A 50 -7.02 -10.04 8.72
CA VAL A 50 -6.95 -10.82 7.48
C VAL A 50 -6.32 -12.20 7.72
N ASP A 51 -6.30 -13.05 6.69
CA ASP A 51 -5.59 -14.33 6.75
C ASP A 51 -4.13 -14.13 7.20
N PRO A 52 -3.62 -14.86 8.22
CA PRO A 52 -2.26 -14.67 8.74
C PRO A 52 -1.15 -14.81 7.70
N ARG A 53 -1.39 -15.59 6.64
CA ARG A 53 -0.46 -15.74 5.50
C ARG A 53 -0.32 -14.44 4.73
N LEU A 54 -1.39 -13.63 4.69
CA LEU A 54 -1.47 -12.34 4.02
C LEU A 54 -1.20 -11.16 4.94
N GLY A 55 -1.20 -11.32 6.27
CA GLY A 55 -1.11 -10.19 7.21
C GLY A 55 0.04 -9.19 7.00
N GLY A 56 1.14 -9.58 6.35
CA GLY A 56 2.24 -8.65 6.03
C GLY A 56 2.10 -7.90 4.70
N HIS A 57 1.04 -8.16 3.94
CA HIS A 57 0.77 -7.53 2.65
C HIS A 57 0.33 -6.08 2.87
N ALA A 58 1.20 -5.14 2.52
CA ALA A 58 0.95 -3.71 2.74
C ALA A 58 -0.30 -3.22 2.00
N ASP A 59 -0.63 -3.78 0.83
CA ASP A 59 -1.82 -3.45 0.03
C ASP A 59 -3.15 -3.91 0.66
N LEU A 60 -3.09 -4.75 1.70
CA LEU A 60 -4.25 -5.06 2.55
C LEU A 60 -4.35 -4.13 3.76
N SER A 61 -3.31 -3.35 4.06
CA SER A 61 -3.31 -2.42 5.20
C SER A 61 -3.44 -0.97 4.79
N VAL A 62 -2.86 -0.60 3.66
CA VAL A 62 -2.79 0.79 3.21
C VAL A 62 -2.81 0.90 1.70
N ILE A 63 -3.49 1.91 1.19
CA ILE A 63 -3.41 2.34 -0.21
C ILE A 63 -2.99 3.81 -0.26
N HIS A 64 -2.08 4.12 -1.19
CA HIS A 64 -1.60 5.47 -1.44
C HIS A 64 -2.38 6.10 -2.59
N MET A 65 -3.24 7.08 -2.30
CA MET A 65 -4.19 7.66 -3.26
C MET A 65 -3.60 8.75 -4.16
N GLY A 66 -2.29 8.98 -4.07
CA GLY A 66 -1.61 10.08 -4.75
C GLY A 66 -1.26 11.19 -3.78
N ASP A 67 -0.40 12.10 -4.24
CA ASP A 67 0.13 13.23 -3.46
C ASP A 67 0.58 12.83 -2.05
N ASN A 68 -0.17 13.24 -1.03
CA ASN A 68 0.12 12.97 0.36
C ASN A 68 -0.98 12.16 1.07
N LEU A 69 -1.97 11.61 0.35
CA LEU A 69 -3.10 10.92 0.95
C LEU A 69 -2.88 9.40 1.02
N LEU A 70 -3.01 8.86 2.23
CA LEU A 70 -3.09 7.43 2.52
C LEU A 70 -4.48 7.08 3.07
N VAL A 71 -5.01 5.92 2.67
CA VAL A 71 -6.15 5.28 3.33
C VAL A 71 -5.64 4.04 4.04
N ALA A 72 -5.85 3.95 5.36
CA ALA A 72 -5.36 2.85 6.20
C ALA A 72 -6.52 2.17 6.92
N GLU A 73 -6.38 0.87 7.17
CA GLU A 73 -7.38 0.06 7.85
C GLU A 73 -7.47 0.29 9.38
N ARG A 74 -6.41 0.78 10.05
CA ARG A 74 -6.41 1.04 11.51
C ARG A 74 -5.67 2.31 11.96
N TYR A 75 -6.06 2.82 13.14
CA TYR A 75 -5.33 3.87 13.87
C TYR A 75 -3.90 3.49 14.29
N THR A 76 -3.61 2.19 14.47
CA THR A 76 -2.26 1.75 14.88
C THR A 76 -1.19 2.13 13.85
N PHE A 77 -1.59 2.33 12.59
CA PHE A 77 -0.74 2.84 11.52
C PHE A 77 -0.64 4.35 11.53
N VAL A 78 -1.68 5.07 11.98
CA VAL A 78 -1.69 6.54 11.98
C VAL A 78 -0.46 7.06 12.70
N ASN A 79 -0.16 6.60 13.92
CA ASN A 79 1.01 7.06 14.67
C ASN A 79 2.37 6.72 14.02
N LEU A 80 2.44 5.63 13.23
CA LEU A 80 3.64 5.26 12.47
C LEU A 80 3.75 6.06 11.17
N LEU A 81 2.63 6.57 10.65
CA LEU A 81 2.48 7.23 9.37
C LEU A 81 2.22 8.74 9.47
N THR A 82 2.03 9.32 10.68
CA THR A 82 2.01 10.78 10.94
C THR A 82 3.38 11.44 10.69
N ILE A 83 4.15 10.83 9.81
CA ILE A 83 5.40 11.30 9.25
C ILE A 83 5.06 12.52 8.39
N GLU A 84 5.91 13.53 8.56
CA GLU A 84 5.79 14.87 7.99
C GLU A 84 5.11 14.93 6.62
N GLY A 85 3.91 15.51 6.59
CA GLY A 85 3.21 15.92 5.36
C GLY A 85 2.14 14.97 4.82
N LEU A 86 2.01 13.74 5.31
CA LEU A 86 0.97 12.79 4.87
C LEU A 86 -0.39 13.03 5.56
N GLU A 87 -1.46 13.06 4.78
CA GLU A 87 -2.85 12.98 5.25
C GLU A 87 -3.27 11.50 5.32
N ILE A 88 -3.87 11.10 6.43
CA ILE A 88 -4.34 9.72 6.62
C ILE A 88 -5.83 9.71 6.85
N LYS A 89 -6.54 8.98 6.00
CA LYS A 89 -7.94 8.60 6.19
C LYS A 89 -8.02 7.16 6.65
N LEU A 90 -8.99 6.88 7.50
CA LEU A 90 -9.27 5.52 7.91
C LEU A 90 -10.31 4.89 6.99
N ALA A 91 -10.15 3.60 6.74
CA ALA A 91 -11.16 2.76 6.12
C ALA A 91 -12.48 2.88 6.90
N ALA A 92 -13.58 2.97 6.16
CA ALA A 92 -14.93 3.08 6.70
C ALA A 92 -15.46 1.73 7.24
N ALA A 93 -14.96 0.62 6.71
CA ALA A 93 -15.32 -0.74 7.07
C ALA A 93 -14.13 -1.50 7.66
N ALA A 94 -14.43 -2.41 8.59
CA ALA A 94 -13.46 -3.38 9.07
C ALA A 94 -13.18 -4.44 8.00
N GLN A 95 -11.96 -4.97 7.99
CA GLN A 95 -11.60 -6.11 7.16
C GLN A 95 -11.97 -7.44 7.81
N GLY A 96 -11.86 -8.52 7.04
CA GLY A 96 -12.07 -9.89 7.52
C GLY A 96 -11.11 -10.89 6.90
N ALA A 97 -11.03 -12.08 7.50
CA ALA A 97 -10.04 -13.10 7.16
C ALA A 97 -10.29 -13.84 5.84
N GLU A 98 -11.47 -13.68 5.24
CA GLU A 98 -11.88 -14.39 4.02
C GLU A 98 -12.21 -13.41 2.89
N TYR A 99 -11.76 -13.72 1.68
CA TYR A 99 -12.10 -12.96 0.49
C TYR A 99 -13.64 -12.94 0.26
N PRO A 100 -14.24 -11.79 -0.07
CA PRO A 100 -13.61 -10.50 -0.39
C PRO A 100 -13.43 -9.52 0.78
N ALA A 101 -13.65 -9.94 2.03
CA ALA A 101 -13.61 -9.05 3.19
C ALA A 101 -12.21 -8.51 3.53
N ASP A 102 -11.14 -9.13 3.04
CA ASP A 102 -9.74 -8.66 3.16
C ASP A 102 -9.37 -7.62 2.08
N SER A 103 -10.16 -7.50 1.01
CA SER A 103 -9.79 -6.76 -0.19
C SER A 103 -10.23 -5.28 -0.21
N GLY A 104 -10.72 -4.75 0.91
CA GLY A 104 -11.32 -3.41 0.97
C GLY A 104 -10.41 -2.27 0.51
N LEU A 105 -9.09 -2.41 0.64
CA LEU A 105 -8.10 -1.42 0.20
C LEU A 105 -7.40 -1.80 -1.12
N ASN A 106 -7.77 -2.93 -1.74
CA ASN A 106 -7.18 -3.34 -3.01
C ASN A 106 -7.73 -2.49 -4.15
N GLY A 107 -6.84 -1.70 -4.74
CA GLY A 107 -7.07 -0.93 -5.95
C GLY A 107 -5.78 -0.72 -6.71
N CYS A 108 -5.88 -0.61 -8.03
CA CYS A 108 -4.76 -0.26 -8.90
C CYS A 108 -4.96 1.16 -9.41
N ILE A 109 -4.04 2.06 -9.04
CA ILE A 109 -4.06 3.45 -9.49
C ILE A 109 -3.21 3.57 -10.76
N LEU A 110 -3.82 4.13 -11.80
CA LEU A 110 -3.25 4.29 -13.13
C LEU A 110 -3.48 5.73 -13.57
N ASP A 111 -2.46 6.58 -13.44
CA ASP A 111 -2.57 8.03 -13.71
C ASP A 111 -3.72 8.66 -12.91
N ASP A 112 -4.83 9.02 -13.56
CA ASP A 112 -6.04 9.61 -12.96
C ASP A 112 -7.19 8.60 -12.76
N ALA A 113 -6.95 7.32 -13.03
CA ALA A 113 -7.94 6.25 -12.87
C ALA A 113 -7.64 5.35 -11.68
N LEU A 114 -8.69 4.92 -10.98
CA LEU A 114 -8.67 3.84 -10.00
C LEU A 114 -9.38 2.61 -10.59
N ILE A 115 -8.66 1.51 -10.73
CA ILE A 115 -9.19 0.21 -11.16
C ILE A 115 -9.40 -0.64 -9.90
N HIS A 116 -10.66 -0.88 -9.56
CA HIS A 116 -11.05 -1.55 -8.33
C HIS A 116 -12.44 -2.20 -8.47
N ASN A 117 -12.86 -2.98 -7.48
CA ASN A 117 -14.21 -3.54 -7.44
C ASN A 117 -15.11 -2.72 -6.50
N PRO A 118 -16.03 -1.89 -7.01
CA PRO A 118 -16.83 -0.99 -6.18
C PRO A 118 -17.82 -1.70 -5.25
N LEU A 119 -18.03 -3.02 -5.41
CA LEU A 119 -18.83 -3.80 -4.48
C LEU A 119 -18.10 -4.11 -3.17
N TYR A 120 -16.76 -4.10 -3.18
CA TYR A 120 -15.93 -4.54 -2.05
C TYR A 120 -14.94 -3.49 -1.57
N THR A 121 -14.51 -2.57 -2.44
CA THR A 121 -13.60 -1.49 -2.05
C THR A 121 -14.26 -0.58 -1.01
N ASP A 122 -13.46 -0.19 -0.02
CA ASP A 122 -13.87 0.69 1.06
C ASP A 122 -14.27 2.07 0.51
N ARG A 123 -15.24 2.72 1.16
CA ARG A 123 -15.75 4.02 0.74
C ARG A 123 -14.79 5.19 0.97
N ALA A 124 -13.72 4.97 1.74
CA ALA A 124 -12.67 5.96 1.97
C ALA A 124 -11.64 6.00 0.83
N VAL A 125 -11.65 5.00 -0.07
CA VAL A 125 -10.82 4.89 -1.28
C VAL A 125 -11.52 5.56 -2.46
#